data_AF-A0A1B1LRR7-F1
#
_entry.id   AF-A0A1B1LRR7-F1
#
_cell.length_a   1.000
_cell.length_b   1.000
_cell.length_c   1.000
_cell.angle_alpha   90.00
_cell.angle_beta   90.00
_cell.angle_gamma   90.00
#
_symmetry.space_group_name_H-M   'P 1'
#
loop_
_entity.id
_entity.type
_entity.pdbx_description
1 polymer ?
#
loop_
_entity_poly.entity_id
_entity_poly.type
_entity_poly.pdbx_seq_one_letter_code
_entity_poly.pdbx_strand_id
1 'polypeptide(L)' 'MTTASNPQSEYFHKVEELLQQQFGIGIDDVGPELVQSCYAGNETPAECVGQLASKYELDEI' A
#
# COMPACT_ATOMS: atom_id res chain seq x y z
N MET A 1 7.83 26.46 2.54
CA MET A 1 6.65 25.78 1.97
C MET A 1 6.21 24.76 3.01
N THR A 2 5.10 24.98 3.68
CA THR A 2 4.57 24.05 4.69
C THR A 2 3.94 22.90 3.93
N THR A 3 4.75 21.90 3.54
CA THR A 3 4.22 20.63 3.07
C THR A 3 3.50 20.04 4.27
N ALA A 4 2.18 20.23 4.34
CA ALA A 4 1.35 19.49 5.26
C ALA A 4 1.57 18.02 4.88
N SER A 5 2.41 17.33 5.66
CA SER A 5 2.63 15.89 5.55
C SER A 5 1.26 15.26 5.71
N ASN A 6 0.63 14.92 4.59
CA ASN A 6 -0.65 14.23 4.61
C ASN A 6 -0.30 12.81 5.06
N PRO A 7 -0.69 12.40 6.29
CA PRO A 7 -0.33 11.08 6.82
C PRO A 7 -0.84 9.96 5.90
N GLN A 8 -1.94 10.22 5.17
CA GLN A 8 -2.44 9.35 4.13
C GLN A 8 -1.47 9.25 2.93
N SER A 9 -0.95 10.36 2.40
CA SER A 9 -0.02 10.30 1.27
C SER A 9 1.25 9.52 1.63
N GLU A 10 1.80 9.74 2.82
CA GLU A 10 2.97 8.97 3.29
C GLU A 10 2.66 7.48 3.41
N TYR A 11 1.47 7.13 3.90
CA TYR A 11 1.02 5.75 3.99
C TYR A 11 0.93 5.08 2.62
N PHE A 12 0.28 5.74 1.66
CA PHE A 12 0.10 5.23 0.31
C PHE A 12 1.46 5.02 -0.34
N HIS A 13 2.34 6.02 -0.26
CA HIS A 13 3.67 5.92 -0.83
C HIS A 13 4.47 4.75 -0.23
N LYS A 14 4.32 4.49 1.08
CA LYS A 14 4.94 3.33 1.75
C LYS A 14 4.39 2.00 1.25
N VAL A 15 3.07 1.90 1.06
CA VAL A 15 2.42 0.70 0.52
C VAL A 15 2.87 0.44 -0.91
N GLU A 16 2.92 1.49 -1.74
CA GLU A 16 3.44 1.40 -3.11
C GLU A 16 4.89 0.93 -3.15
N GLU A 17 5.76 1.53 -2.34
CA GLU A 17 7.18 1.17 -2.25
C GLU A 17 7.32 -0.32 -1.89
N LEU A 18 6.58 -0.80 -0.89
CA LEU A 18 6.61 -2.19 -0.45
C LEU A 18 6.05 -3.16 -1.51
N LEU A 19 4.97 -2.80 -2.20
CA LEU A 19 4.41 -3.60 -3.29
C LEU A 19 5.40 -3.71 -4.45
N GLN A 20 6.02 -2.59 -4.82
CA GLN A 20 6.97 -2.52 -5.91
C GLN A 20 8.27 -3.27 -5.57
N GLN A 21 8.72 -3.21 -4.31
CA GLN A 21 9.91 -3.92 -3.85
C GLN A 21 9.70 -5.43 -3.73
N GLN A 22 8.53 -5.90 -3.29
CA GLN A 22 8.28 -7.34 -3.08
C GLN A 22 7.71 -8.05 -4.31
N PHE A 23 6.85 -7.39 -5.08
CA PHE A 23 6.09 -8.00 -6.18
C PHE A 23 6.34 -7.31 -7.52
N GLY A 24 7.06 -6.19 -7.56
CA GLY A 24 7.26 -5.42 -8.79
C GLY A 24 6.01 -4.70 -9.30
N ILE A 25 4.97 -4.59 -8.48
CA ILE A 25 3.68 -3.98 -8.85
C ILE A 25 3.42 -2.67 -8.10
N GLY A 26 2.50 -1.85 -8.63
CA GLY A 26 2.06 -0.62 -7.97
C GLY A 26 0.73 -0.77 -7.23
N ILE A 27 0.31 0.29 -6.52
CA ILE A 27 -1.03 0.35 -5.91
C ILE A 27 -2.15 0.22 -6.96
N ASP A 28 -1.89 0.69 -8.18
CA ASP A 28 -2.84 0.61 -9.29
C ASP A 28 -3.22 -0.83 -9.63
N ASP A 29 -2.29 -1.77 -9.50
CA ASP A 29 -2.46 -3.20 -9.79
C ASP A 29 -3.37 -3.88 -8.74
N VAL A 30 -3.21 -3.50 -7.48
CA VAL A 30 -3.95 -4.04 -6.33
C VAL A 30 -5.19 -3.24 -5.95
N GLY A 31 -5.48 -2.14 -6.65
CA GLY A 31 -6.60 -1.26 -6.36
C GLY A 31 -6.34 -0.30 -5.19
N PRO A 32 -6.37 1.03 -5.41
CA PRO A 32 -6.18 2.04 -4.37
C PRO A 32 -7.31 2.05 -3.32
N GLU A 33 -8.45 1.42 -3.60
CA GLU A 33 -9.57 1.30 -2.67
C GLU A 33 -9.24 0.41 -1.47
N LEU A 34 -8.45 -0.65 -1.69
CA LEU A 34 -8.01 -1.52 -0.61
C LEU A 34 -6.98 -0.83 0.27
N VAL A 35 -6.05 -0.07 -0.32
CA VAL A 35 -5.09 0.75 0.44
C VAL A 35 -5.82 1.82 1.27
N GLN A 36 -6.88 2.43 0.72
CA GLN A 36 -7.76 3.33 1.49
C GLN A 36 -8.44 2.60 2.64
N SER A 37 -8.93 1.38 2.42
CA SER A 37 -9.55 0.58 3.48
C SER A 37 -8.56 0.23 4.59
N CYS A 38 -7.33 -0.16 4.26
CA CYS A 38 -6.28 -0.43 5.24
C CYS A 38 -5.95 0.82 6.08
N TYR A 39 -5.82 1.97 5.41
CA TYR A 39 -5.57 3.24 6.08
C TYR A 39 -6.72 3.62 7.02
N ALA A 40 -7.97 3.46 6.57
CA ALA A 40 -9.16 3.69 7.39
C ALA A 40 -9.23 2.74 8.60
N GLY A 41 -8.73 1.51 8.43
CA GLY A 41 -8.57 0.51 9.48
C GLY A 41 -7.42 0.78 10.46
N ASN A 42 -6.62 1.84 10.26
CA ASN A 42 -5.40 2.09 11.03
C ASN A 42 -4.36 0.94 10.94
N GLU A 43 -4.41 0.17 9.85
CA GLU A 43 -3.46 -0.92 9.60
C GLU A 43 -2.11 -0.36 9.21
N THR A 44 -1.03 -1.09 9.49
CA THR A 44 0.31 -0.68 9.03
C THR A 44 0.47 -0.91 7.52
N PRO A 45 1.36 -0.19 6.83
CA PRO A 45 1.61 -0.41 5.40
C PRO A 45 1.98 -1.86 5.08
N ALA A 46 2.79 -2.50 5.93
CA ALA A 46 3.22 -3.88 5.75
C ALA A 46 2.07 -4.88 5.89
N GLU A 47 1.19 -4.68 6.87
CA GLU A 47 -0.03 -5.50 7.04
C GLU A 47 -0.93 -5.38 5.81
N CYS A 48 -1.12 -4.15 5.31
CA CYS A 48 -1.91 -3.91 4.11
C CYS A 48 -1.31 -4.61 2.89
N VAL A 49 0.00 -4.47 2.66
CA VAL A 49 0.70 -5.12 1.56
C VAL A 49 0.59 -6.64 1.66
N GLY A 50 0.72 -7.22 2.87
CA GLY A 50 0.52 -8.65 3.10
C GLY A 50 -0.90 -9.12 2.78
N GLN A 51 -1.92 -8.34 3.17
CA GLN A 51 -3.30 -8.63 2.81
C GLN A 51 -3.55 -8.51 1.30
N LEU A 52 -2.97 -7.50 0.65
CA LEU A 52 -3.05 -7.29 -0.79
C LEU A 52 -2.38 -8.44 -1.53
N ALA A 53 -1.16 -8.81 -1.15
CA ALA A 53 -0.43 -9.97 -1.66
C ALA A 53 -1.25 -11.26 -1.57
N SER A 54 -1.82 -11.52 -0.40
CA SER A 54 -2.61 -12.73 -0.16
C SER A 54 -3.94 -12.72 -0.93
N LYS A 55 -4.59 -11.56 -1.11
CA LYS A 55 -5.84 -11.41 -1.87
C LYS A 55 -5.66 -11.52 -3.38
N TYR A 56 -4.58 -10.93 -3.90
CA TYR A 56 -4.29 -10.89 -5.34
C TYR A 56 -3.40 -12.04 -5.79
N GLU A 57 -3.06 -12.96 -4.88
CA GLU A 57 -2.16 -14.09 -5.13
C GLU A 57 -0.86 -13.61 -5.81
N LEU A 58 -0.34 -12.49 -5.32
CA LEU A 58 0.83 -11.84 -5.90
C LEU A 58 2.05 -12.71 -5.60
N ASP A 59 2.72 -13.14 -6.67
CA ASP A 59 3.95 -13.92 -6.59
C ASP A 59 5.13 -12.95 -6.37
N GLU A 60 6.00 -13.27 -5.42
CA GLU A 60 7.21 -12.48 -5.14
C GLU A 60 8.21 -12.58 -6.31
N ILE A 61 8.85 -11.47 -6.66
CA ILE A 61 9.77 -11.38 -7.82
C ILE A 61 11.21 -11.82 -7.52
#